data_AF-A0AA51N7N6-F1
#
_entry.id   AF-A0AA51N7N6-F1
#
_cell.length_a   1.000
_cell.length_b   1.000
_cell.length_c   1.000
_cell.angle_alpha   90.00
_cell.angle_beta   90.00
_cell.angle_gamma   90.00
#
_symmetry.space_group_name_H-M   'P 1'
#
loop_
_entity.id
_entity.type
_entity.pdbx_description
1 polymer ?
#
loop_
_entity_poly.entity_id
_entity_poly.type
_entity_poly.pdbx_seq_one_letter_code
_entity_poly.pdbx_strand_id
1 'polypeptide(L)'
;MRFTLLISFYLFFSISTFSQINNSYANELHKKTTNYISKSLNYLKSSQLKENDSIFKFKGEWETQMSMNFWFPMLGNETSAYDSNCFSTATIHNILAEIYLNYPEYEQIPLMLDLAFQRILAYKTGYTFNFWNELPDLKSYRKNKEIEYVRRPNNFSLPVRYIQKAANVADDADDTAAGLMAIYYQNKINDQNIPDSLNDIHKIFDQYIDYNRNNRNWYNVWQGQGINTKAYLTWFGEEHSETRPWNILREFLHQISLLTPLSKMYPHAGEPYIPYGSNDIDIVVNMNILRMFSLYDNNESLVKHYSAAFVEDQILKEKFDYKAVYYPNQFHIPYYVTKAYHSGVKELEKSSKIVEKFILQEFEENGHWVSRSGINKGDSLQSTIYAVSALLNSGGLNSAKSEKAIVAGLDSILSKSIETDNEIHWTGGVFFSGGTVVRDVLHWKSDAVTTALVLELLVNLRNHLENKYPELKD
;
A
#
# COMPACT_ATOMS: atom_id res chain seq x y z
N MET A 1 -34.62 50.58 14.33
CA MET A 1 -34.58 49.81 13.07
C MET A 1 -33.27 50.10 12.36
N ARG A 2 -32.30 49.19 12.43
CA ARG A 2 -31.04 49.26 11.68
C ARG A 2 -31.10 48.18 10.59
N PHE A 3 -31.09 48.60 9.34
CA PHE A 3 -30.93 47.73 8.17
C PHE A 3 -29.44 47.41 8.03
N THR A 4 -29.09 46.13 8.15
CA THR A 4 -27.74 45.64 7.82
C THR A 4 -27.81 45.06 6.41
N LEU A 5 -27.11 45.71 5.48
CA LEU A 5 -26.97 45.29 4.09
C LEU A 5 -26.08 44.03 4.04
N LEU A 6 -26.66 42.90 3.61
CA LEU A 6 -25.90 41.70 3.22
C LEU A 6 -25.45 41.88 1.77
N ILE A 7 -24.15 42.14 1.59
CA ILE A 7 -23.51 42.13 0.27
C ILE A 7 -23.13 40.68 -0.02
N SER A 8 -23.92 40.02 -0.87
CA SER A 8 -23.57 38.72 -1.44
C SER A 8 -22.46 38.91 -2.48
N PHE A 9 -21.25 38.46 -2.13
CA PHE A 9 -20.16 38.29 -3.08
C PHE A 9 -20.47 37.06 -3.95
N TYR A 10 -21.03 37.28 -5.14
CA TYR A 10 -21.02 36.27 -6.20
C TYR A 10 -19.60 36.21 -6.77
N LEU A 11 -18.80 35.25 -6.28
CA LEU A 11 -17.60 34.80 -6.96
C LEU A 11 -18.01 34.21 -8.30
N PHE A 12 -17.69 34.93 -9.38
CA PHE A 12 -17.70 34.40 -10.73
C PHE A 12 -16.70 33.24 -10.79
N PHE A 13 -17.18 32.01 -10.59
CA PHE A 13 -16.47 30.85 -11.12
C PHE A 13 -16.60 30.92 -12.64
N SER A 14 -15.52 31.30 -13.29
CA SER A 14 -15.34 31.07 -14.72
C SER A 14 -15.55 29.58 -14.97
N ILE A 15 -16.71 29.22 -15.53
CA ILE A 15 -16.93 27.90 -16.10
C ILE A 15 -15.99 27.84 -17.31
N SER A 16 -14.76 27.37 -17.07
CA SER A 16 -13.84 26.99 -18.12
C SER A 16 -14.53 25.87 -18.88
N THR A 17 -15.01 26.17 -20.08
CA THR A 17 -15.42 25.18 -21.06
C THR A 17 -14.18 24.35 -21.36
N PHE A 18 -14.06 23.21 -20.67
CA PHE A 18 -12.94 22.30 -20.84
C PHE A 18 -13.03 21.71 -22.25
N SER A 19 -12.09 22.11 -23.10
CA SER A 19 -11.86 21.48 -24.39
C SER A 19 -11.20 20.13 -24.12
N GLN A 20 -11.58 19.09 -24.87
CA GLN A 20 -10.84 17.83 -24.89
C GLN A 20 -9.35 18.12 -25.16
N ILE A 21 -8.46 17.29 -24.63
CA ILE A 21 -7.02 17.35 -24.90
C ILE A 21 -6.84 17.36 -26.43
N ASN A 22 -6.36 18.48 -26.94
CA ASN A 22 -6.00 18.63 -28.35
C ASN A 22 -4.49 18.38 -28.51
N ASN A 23 -4.00 18.21 -29.74
CA ASN A 23 -2.60 17.86 -29.99
C ASN A 23 -1.61 18.88 -29.39
N SER A 24 -1.96 20.19 -29.38
CA SER A 24 -1.11 21.22 -28.81
C SER A 24 -0.97 21.05 -27.29
N TYR A 25 -2.09 20.86 -26.60
CA TYR A 25 -2.10 20.64 -25.16
C TYR A 25 -1.50 19.28 -24.78
N ALA A 26 -1.72 18.23 -25.58
CA ALA A 26 -1.09 16.93 -25.41
C ALA A 26 0.44 17.02 -25.43
N ASN A 27 1.00 17.77 -26.38
CA ASN A 27 2.44 17.99 -26.48
C ASN A 27 3.01 18.76 -25.28
N GLU A 28 2.32 19.81 -24.82
CA GLU A 28 2.71 20.54 -23.60
C GLU A 28 2.67 19.64 -22.37
N LEU A 29 1.59 18.90 -22.19
CA LEU A 29 1.39 17.99 -21.07
C LEU A 29 2.42 16.86 -21.09
N HIS A 30 2.76 16.30 -22.26
CA HIS A 30 3.78 15.27 -22.42
C HIS A 30 5.18 15.78 -22.06
N LYS A 31 5.57 16.97 -22.54
CA LYS A 31 6.84 17.61 -22.15
C LYS A 31 6.93 17.85 -20.66
N LYS A 32 5.86 18.39 -20.07
CA LYS A 32 5.77 18.60 -18.62
C LYS A 32 5.90 17.27 -17.87
N THR A 33 5.15 16.25 -18.29
CA THR A 33 5.17 14.91 -17.70
C THR A 33 6.57 14.31 -17.72
N THR A 34 7.26 14.34 -18.86
CA THR A 34 8.62 13.80 -19.02
C THR A 34 9.65 14.54 -18.15
N ASN A 35 9.55 15.87 -18.06
CA ASN A 35 10.39 16.66 -17.15
C ASN A 35 10.17 16.27 -15.68
N TYR A 36 8.91 16.13 -15.26
CA TYR A 36 8.58 15.70 -13.89
C TYR A 36 9.06 14.28 -13.61
N ILE A 37 8.97 13.35 -14.58
CA ILE A 37 9.50 12.00 -14.44
C ILE A 37 11.01 12.04 -14.19
N SER A 38 11.76 12.72 -15.06
CA SER A 38 13.22 12.81 -14.95
C SER A 38 13.68 13.38 -13.60
N LYS A 39 13.10 14.52 -13.18
CA LYS A 39 13.45 15.15 -11.90
C LYS A 39 13.00 14.34 -10.68
N SER A 40 11.89 13.62 -10.76
CA SER A 40 11.44 12.77 -9.65
C SER A 40 12.28 11.50 -9.51
N LEU A 41 12.77 10.95 -10.62
CA LEU A 41 13.76 9.87 -10.59
C LEU A 41 15.10 10.35 -9.98
N ASN A 42 15.50 11.60 -10.23
CA ASN A 42 16.69 12.18 -9.58
C ASN A 42 16.51 12.26 -8.06
N TYR A 43 15.34 12.69 -7.59
CA TYR A 43 15.01 12.69 -6.16
C TYR A 43 15.09 11.28 -5.56
N LEU A 44 14.48 10.27 -6.19
CA LEU A 44 14.54 8.90 -5.67
C LEU A 44 15.97 8.37 -5.66
N LYS A 45 16.79 8.73 -6.66
CA LYS A 45 18.19 8.33 -6.72
C LYS A 45 19.02 8.93 -5.60
N SER A 46 18.84 10.23 -5.32
CA SER A 46 19.61 10.96 -4.30
C SER A 46 19.16 10.63 -2.88
N SER A 47 17.86 10.42 -2.68
CA SER A 47 17.27 10.09 -1.37
C SER A 47 17.46 8.63 -0.95
N GLN A 48 17.79 7.72 -1.88
CA GLN A 48 18.06 6.32 -1.53
C GLN A 48 19.38 6.20 -0.75
N LEU A 49 19.34 5.48 0.36
CA LEU A 49 20.50 5.22 1.20
C LEU A 49 21.53 4.34 0.46
N LYS A 50 22.76 4.85 0.31
CA LYS A 50 23.83 4.15 -0.42
C LYS A 50 24.74 3.31 0.48
N GLU A 51 24.72 3.60 1.78
CA GLU A 51 25.53 2.95 2.81
C GLU A 51 24.68 2.67 4.04
N ASN A 52 25.13 1.72 4.86
CA ASN A 52 24.52 1.49 6.17
C ASN A 52 25.02 2.58 7.13
N ASP A 53 24.09 3.35 7.68
CA ASP A 53 24.37 4.30 8.76
C ASP A 53 23.91 3.66 10.08
N SER A 54 24.56 2.54 10.44
CA SER A 54 24.27 1.64 11.58
C SER A 54 23.03 0.72 11.47
N ILE A 55 22.50 0.24 12.60
CA ILE A 55 21.21 -0.49 12.68
C ILE A 55 19.99 0.41 12.45
N PHE A 56 20.20 1.72 12.36
CA PHE A 56 19.14 2.71 12.28
C PHE A 56 18.72 3.04 10.84
N LYS A 57 19.59 2.79 9.86
CA LYS A 57 19.38 3.10 8.45
C LYS A 57 20.13 2.11 7.58
N PHE A 58 19.43 1.43 6.68
CA PHE A 58 20.02 0.39 5.85
C PHE A 58 20.18 0.81 4.40
N LYS A 59 21.28 0.39 3.79
CA LYS A 59 21.57 0.55 2.38
C LYS A 59 20.44 -0.03 1.53
N GLY A 60 20.06 0.71 0.48
CA GLY A 60 19.02 0.33 -0.48
C GLY A 60 17.64 0.84 -0.14
N GLU A 61 17.41 1.36 1.06
CA GLU A 61 16.11 1.89 1.49
C GLU A 61 15.93 3.36 1.10
N TRP A 62 14.66 3.77 1.11
CA TRP A 62 14.26 5.16 1.18
C TRP A 62 13.69 5.45 2.56
N GLU A 63 13.78 6.71 2.98
CA GLU A 63 13.27 7.11 4.29
C GLU A 63 11.75 6.93 4.39
N THR A 64 11.34 6.22 5.43
CA THR A 64 9.95 6.05 5.84
C THR A 64 9.84 6.40 7.32
N GLN A 65 8.77 7.07 7.70
CA GLN A 65 8.48 7.45 9.08
C GLN A 65 7.29 6.69 9.62
N MET A 66 7.47 6.05 10.78
CA MET A 66 6.39 5.52 11.62
C MET A 66 5.97 6.60 12.60
N SER A 67 4.70 6.99 12.58
CA SER A 67 4.18 8.18 13.28
C SER A 67 2.92 7.90 14.09
N MET A 68 2.81 8.55 15.25
CA MET A 68 1.59 8.71 16.03
C MET A 68 1.18 10.18 16.09
N ASN A 69 -0.08 10.45 15.78
CA ASN A 69 -0.63 11.82 15.75
C ASN A 69 -1.46 12.17 17.00
N PHE A 70 -1.54 11.29 17.99
CA PHE A 70 -2.21 11.52 19.26
C PHE A 70 -1.68 10.58 20.34
N TRP A 71 -1.99 10.88 21.60
CA TRP A 71 -1.62 10.01 22.72
C TRP A 71 -2.41 8.70 22.71
N PHE A 72 -1.72 7.57 22.89
CA PHE A 72 -2.33 6.26 23.02
C PHE A 72 -1.80 5.51 24.26
N PRO A 73 -2.65 4.92 25.12
CA PRO A 73 -2.25 4.38 26.43
C PRO A 73 -1.04 3.44 26.44
N MET A 74 -0.86 2.62 25.40
CA MET A 74 0.23 1.64 25.33
C MET A 74 1.45 2.09 24.52
N LEU A 75 1.34 3.21 23.80
CA LEU A 75 2.38 3.69 22.89
C LEU A 75 2.93 5.07 23.28
N GLY A 76 2.22 5.82 24.14
CA GLY A 76 2.67 7.11 24.66
C GLY A 76 2.13 8.30 23.88
N ASN A 77 2.89 9.39 23.86
CA ASN A 77 2.53 10.66 23.21
C ASN A 77 2.75 10.62 21.70
N GLU A 78 2.35 11.70 21.02
CA GLU A 78 2.75 12.00 19.64
C GLU A 78 4.26 11.84 19.45
N THR A 79 4.63 11.06 18.45
CA THR A 79 6.03 10.77 18.14
C THR A 79 6.14 10.31 16.69
N SER A 80 7.28 10.59 16.06
CA SER A 80 7.63 10.08 14.74
C SER A 80 9.08 9.65 14.75
N ALA A 81 9.38 8.53 14.10
CA ALA A 81 10.73 8.02 13.95
C ALA A 81 10.89 7.34 12.59
N TYR A 82 12.12 7.35 12.07
CA TYR A 82 12.48 6.54 10.91
C TYR A 82 12.15 5.07 11.19
N ASP A 83 11.54 4.40 10.23
CA ASP A 83 11.25 2.97 10.30
C ASP A 83 11.62 2.26 9.00
N SER A 84 12.46 1.25 9.14
CA SER A 84 12.91 0.38 8.06
C SER A 84 11.95 -0.81 7.91
N ASN A 85 11.23 -0.85 6.78
CA ASN A 85 10.26 -1.90 6.48
C ASN A 85 10.33 -2.38 5.02
N CYS A 86 9.91 -3.63 4.83
CA CYS A 86 9.86 -4.31 3.53
C CYS A 86 8.91 -3.59 2.58
N PHE A 87 7.67 -3.34 3.02
CA PHE A 87 6.59 -2.75 2.23
C PHE A 87 7.02 -1.50 1.45
N SER A 88 7.62 -0.52 2.12
CA SER A 88 8.04 0.74 1.47
C SER A 88 9.09 0.50 0.39
N THR A 89 10.10 -0.30 0.73
CA THR A 89 11.24 -0.58 -0.16
C THR A 89 10.79 -1.40 -1.37
N ALA A 90 9.99 -2.44 -1.15
CA ALA A 90 9.45 -3.30 -2.19
C ALA A 90 8.45 -2.55 -3.09
N THR A 91 7.63 -1.66 -2.53
CA THR A 91 6.71 -0.83 -3.31
C THR A 91 7.45 0.07 -4.29
N ILE A 92 8.45 0.83 -3.81
CA ILE A 92 9.26 1.72 -4.67
C ILE A 92 10.02 0.89 -5.72
N HIS A 93 10.64 -0.21 -5.30
CA HIS A 93 11.34 -1.12 -6.21
C HIS A 93 10.42 -1.61 -7.34
N ASN A 94 9.25 -2.15 -7.02
CA ASN A 94 8.34 -2.73 -8.00
C ASN A 94 7.79 -1.67 -8.96
N ILE A 95 7.48 -0.46 -8.48
CA ILE A 95 7.09 0.66 -9.34
C ILE A 95 8.23 1.03 -10.30
N LEU A 96 9.43 1.23 -9.78
CA LEU A 96 10.60 1.60 -10.59
C LEU A 96 10.89 0.52 -11.65
N ALA A 97 10.76 -0.76 -11.30
CA ALA A 97 10.95 -1.85 -12.23
C ALA A 97 9.91 -1.87 -13.35
N GLU A 98 8.63 -1.64 -13.04
CA GLU A 98 7.58 -1.51 -14.06
C GLU A 98 7.84 -0.32 -14.98
N ILE A 99 8.32 0.81 -14.44
CA ILE A 99 8.71 1.98 -15.23
C ILE A 99 9.85 1.61 -16.19
N TYR A 100 10.91 0.99 -15.70
CA TYR A 100 12.08 0.64 -16.51
C TYR A 100 11.76 -0.38 -17.60
N LEU A 101 10.93 -1.39 -17.30
CA LEU A 101 10.50 -2.37 -18.29
C LEU A 101 9.67 -1.78 -19.43
N ASN A 102 8.96 -0.67 -19.17
CA ASN A 102 8.20 0.05 -20.19
C ASN A 102 9.03 1.14 -20.90
N TYR A 103 9.99 1.73 -20.19
CA TYR A 103 10.79 2.88 -20.62
C TYR A 103 12.26 2.70 -20.23
N PRO A 104 13.02 1.87 -20.98
CA PRO A 104 14.40 1.52 -20.65
C PRO A 104 15.38 2.70 -20.80
N GLU A 105 14.96 3.82 -21.39
CA GLU A 105 15.76 5.05 -21.48
C GLU A 105 16.09 5.67 -20.11
N TYR A 106 15.38 5.29 -19.04
CA TYR A 106 15.67 5.72 -17.67
C TYR A 106 16.81 4.90 -17.04
N GLU A 107 18.01 5.01 -17.62
CA GLU A 107 19.22 4.23 -17.28
C GLU A 107 19.66 4.30 -15.81
N GLN A 108 19.16 5.27 -15.04
CA GLN A 108 19.47 5.37 -13.61
C GLN A 108 18.67 4.42 -12.71
N ILE A 109 17.57 3.83 -13.23
CA ILE A 109 16.71 2.94 -12.44
C ILE A 109 17.40 1.64 -12.02
N PRO A 110 18.10 0.89 -12.91
CA PRO A 110 18.72 -0.40 -12.55
C PRO A 110 19.59 -0.35 -11.29
N LEU A 111 20.41 0.69 -11.13
CA LEU A 111 21.26 0.84 -9.93
C LEU A 111 20.43 1.03 -8.66
N MET A 112 19.29 1.74 -8.72
CA MET A 112 18.39 1.87 -7.58
C MET A 112 17.73 0.53 -7.24
N LEU A 113 17.34 -0.23 -8.26
CA LEU A 113 16.73 -1.55 -8.10
C LEU A 113 17.70 -2.53 -7.45
N ASP A 114 18.94 -2.63 -7.92
CA ASP A 114 19.93 -3.55 -7.34
C ASP A 114 20.18 -3.30 -5.85
N LEU A 115 20.28 -2.03 -5.45
CA LEU A 115 20.43 -1.63 -4.06
C LEU A 115 19.20 -2.01 -3.23
N ALA A 116 18.00 -1.70 -3.72
CA ALA A 116 16.75 -2.01 -3.05
C ALA A 116 16.49 -3.53 -3.00
N PHE A 117 16.85 -4.28 -4.03
CA PHE A 117 16.64 -5.71 -4.12
C PHE A 117 17.44 -6.47 -3.06
N GLN A 118 18.72 -6.14 -2.89
CA GLN A 118 19.55 -6.70 -1.81
C GLN A 118 18.92 -6.47 -0.43
N ARG A 119 18.33 -5.30 -0.25
CA ARG A 119 17.65 -4.92 0.99
C ARG A 119 16.32 -5.67 1.16
N ILE A 120 15.53 -5.83 0.12
CA ILE A 120 14.27 -6.61 0.14
C ILE A 120 14.55 -8.05 0.55
N LEU A 121 15.61 -8.67 0.02
CA LEU A 121 15.99 -10.04 0.38
C LEU A 121 16.36 -10.23 1.86
N ALA A 122 16.80 -9.17 2.55
CA ALA A 122 17.09 -9.24 3.99
C ALA A 122 15.82 -9.30 4.87
N TYR A 123 14.63 -9.08 4.30
CA TYR A 123 13.34 -9.31 4.98
C TYR A 123 12.80 -10.74 4.81
N LYS A 124 13.45 -11.56 3.97
CA LYS A 124 12.98 -12.88 3.59
C LYS A 124 13.27 -13.94 4.66
N THR A 125 12.30 -14.79 4.95
CA THR A 125 12.45 -16.02 5.74
C THR A 125 11.99 -17.21 4.87
N GLY A 126 12.92 -18.04 4.39
CA GLY A 126 12.55 -19.11 3.46
C GLY A 126 11.97 -18.56 2.15
N TYR A 127 10.67 -18.72 1.91
CA TYR A 127 9.95 -18.17 0.75
C TYR A 127 8.97 -17.03 1.09
N THR A 128 8.87 -16.66 2.36
CA THR A 128 8.00 -15.59 2.86
C THR A 128 8.82 -14.37 3.23
N PHE A 129 8.15 -13.23 3.41
CA PHE A 129 8.76 -11.95 3.78
C PHE A 129 8.03 -11.36 4.98
N ASN A 130 8.77 -10.61 5.79
CA ASN A 130 8.26 -9.92 6.96
C ASN A 130 8.26 -8.41 6.74
N PHE A 131 7.30 -7.71 7.33
CA PHE A 131 7.28 -6.25 7.39
C PHE A 131 8.58 -5.66 7.96
N TRP A 132 9.13 -6.22 9.04
CA TRP A 132 10.29 -5.66 9.74
C TRP A 132 11.57 -6.48 9.61
N ASN A 133 12.68 -5.80 9.89
CA ASN A 133 13.98 -6.44 10.05
C ASN A 133 14.00 -7.37 11.26
N GLU A 134 14.78 -8.44 11.12
CA GLU A 134 15.21 -9.23 12.27
C GLU A 134 16.36 -8.47 12.98
N LEU A 135 16.09 -8.00 14.20
CA LEU A 135 16.99 -7.16 14.97
C LEU A 135 17.25 -7.78 16.36
N PRO A 136 18.40 -7.47 16.99
CA PRO A 136 18.61 -7.84 18.38
C PRO A 136 17.46 -7.35 19.25
N ASP A 137 16.94 -8.22 20.10
CA ASP A 137 15.89 -7.86 21.04
C ASP A 137 16.36 -6.73 21.99
N LEU A 138 15.48 -5.76 22.26
CA LEU A 138 15.81 -4.55 23.03
C LEU A 138 16.13 -4.85 24.49
N LYS A 139 15.65 -5.98 25.02
CA LYS A 139 15.91 -6.42 26.39
C LYS A 139 16.00 -7.95 26.43
N SER A 140 17.22 -8.50 26.48
CA SER A 140 17.42 -9.94 26.72
C SER A 140 16.52 -10.40 27.88
N TYR A 141 15.43 -11.09 27.54
CA TYR A 141 14.37 -11.45 28.49
C TYR A 141 14.82 -12.52 29.51
N ARG A 142 16.05 -13.04 29.37
CA ARG A 142 16.61 -14.13 30.16
C ARG A 142 18.05 -13.80 30.57
N LYS A 143 18.33 -13.74 31.88
CA LYS A 143 19.72 -13.66 32.40
C LYS A 143 20.52 -14.84 31.80
N ASN A 144 21.64 -14.54 31.14
CA ASN A 144 22.60 -15.50 30.58
C ASN A 144 22.16 -16.32 29.35
N LYS A 145 21.51 -15.71 28.36
CA LYS A 145 21.34 -16.34 27.04
C LYS A 145 21.95 -15.49 25.91
N GLU A 146 22.30 -16.18 24.82
CA GLU A 146 22.68 -15.61 23.53
C GLU A 146 21.70 -14.52 23.09
N ILE A 147 22.18 -13.56 22.28
CA ILE A 147 21.35 -12.48 21.74
C ILE A 147 20.24 -13.10 20.90
N GLU A 148 19.00 -12.95 21.35
CA GLU A 148 17.81 -13.36 20.60
C GLU A 148 17.46 -12.27 19.60
N TYR A 149 17.08 -12.70 18.40
CA TYR A 149 16.68 -11.81 17.32
C TYR A 149 15.16 -11.88 17.13
N VAL A 150 14.55 -10.72 16.92
CA VAL A 150 13.10 -10.57 16.77
C VAL A 150 12.79 -9.54 15.70
N ARG A 151 11.62 -9.66 15.07
CA ARG A 151 11.07 -8.67 14.16
C ARG A 151 10.59 -7.46 14.97
N ARG A 152 11.00 -6.25 14.62
CA ARG A 152 10.58 -5.02 15.31
C ARG A 152 10.97 -3.76 14.53
N PRO A 153 10.33 -2.60 14.80
CA PRO A 153 10.82 -1.33 14.30
C PRO A 153 12.24 -1.05 14.84
N ASN A 154 13.02 -0.32 14.05
CA ASN A 154 14.42 -0.06 14.36
C ASN A 154 14.62 1.20 15.24
N ASN A 155 13.89 2.29 15.00
CA ASN A 155 14.00 3.53 15.79
C ASN A 155 12.74 3.90 16.58
N PHE A 156 11.58 3.34 16.26
CA PHE A 156 10.34 3.68 16.96
C PHE A 156 10.30 3.04 18.35
N SER A 157 10.13 3.85 19.39
CA SER A 157 10.12 3.38 20.78
C SER A 157 8.82 2.67 21.11
N LEU A 158 8.94 1.43 21.61
CA LEU A 158 7.82 0.63 22.11
C LEU A 158 7.92 0.55 23.64
N PRO A 159 7.24 1.43 24.41
CA PRO A 159 7.51 1.58 25.84
C PRO A 159 6.94 0.44 26.71
N VAL A 160 5.88 -0.22 26.24
CA VAL A 160 5.15 -1.25 27.00
C VAL A 160 5.56 -2.65 26.55
N ARG A 161 5.83 -3.54 27.51
CA ARG A 161 6.28 -4.93 27.25
C ARG A 161 5.33 -5.72 26.34
N TYR A 162 4.02 -5.51 26.49
CA TYR A 162 3.03 -6.15 25.62
C TYR A 162 3.27 -5.78 24.15
N ILE A 163 3.43 -4.49 23.87
CA ILE A 163 3.70 -3.99 22.50
C ILE A 163 5.04 -4.47 21.98
N GLN A 164 6.09 -4.50 22.82
CA GLN A 164 7.42 -5.01 22.43
C GLN A 164 7.34 -6.44 21.90
N LYS A 165 6.58 -7.31 22.58
CA LYS A 165 6.37 -8.69 22.13
C LYS A 165 5.46 -8.76 20.91
N ALA A 166 4.38 -7.96 20.90
CA ALA A 166 3.43 -7.93 19.80
C ALA A 166 4.05 -7.44 18.48
N ALA A 167 5.13 -6.65 18.54
CA ALA A 167 5.85 -6.17 17.37
C ALA A 167 6.65 -7.26 16.64
N ASN A 168 6.91 -8.40 17.29
CA ASN A 168 7.50 -9.57 16.65
C ASN A 168 6.46 -10.26 15.77
N VAL A 169 5.99 -9.59 14.72
CA VAL A 169 4.91 -10.09 13.87
C VAL A 169 5.37 -11.27 13.01
N ALA A 170 4.45 -12.18 12.70
CA ALA A 170 4.68 -13.23 11.71
C ALA A 170 4.95 -12.63 10.32
N ASP A 171 5.55 -13.42 9.44
CA ASP A 171 5.58 -13.08 8.01
C ASP A 171 4.15 -12.95 7.50
N ASP A 172 3.94 -12.11 6.49
CA ASP A 172 2.61 -11.82 5.97
C ASP A 172 2.56 -11.90 4.45
N ALA A 173 1.34 -12.07 3.95
CA ALA A 173 1.04 -12.30 2.56
C ALA A 173 1.24 -11.06 1.69
N ASP A 174 1.18 -9.86 2.27
CA ASP A 174 1.30 -8.60 1.53
C ASP A 174 2.77 -8.32 1.21
N ASP A 175 3.62 -8.33 2.24
CA ASP A 175 5.06 -8.20 2.10
C ASP A 175 5.64 -9.38 1.28
N THR A 176 5.09 -10.57 1.45
CA THR A 176 5.50 -11.73 0.64
C THR A 176 5.14 -11.56 -0.83
N ALA A 177 3.92 -11.10 -1.15
CA ALA A 177 3.56 -10.79 -2.53
C ALA A 177 4.47 -9.70 -3.11
N ALA A 178 4.72 -8.63 -2.35
CA ALA A 178 5.60 -7.53 -2.78
C ALA A 178 7.05 -7.99 -3.01
N GLY A 179 7.61 -8.80 -2.12
CA GLY A 179 8.96 -9.37 -2.25
C GLY A 179 9.08 -10.37 -3.40
N LEU A 180 8.06 -11.21 -3.63
CA LEU A 180 8.03 -12.12 -4.78
C LEU A 180 7.90 -11.36 -6.11
N MET A 181 7.13 -10.26 -6.16
CA MET A 181 7.12 -9.37 -7.32
C MET A 181 8.50 -8.74 -7.56
N ALA A 182 9.21 -8.33 -6.50
CA ALA A 182 10.57 -7.80 -6.63
C ALA A 182 11.54 -8.84 -7.23
N ILE A 183 11.45 -10.10 -6.80
CA ILE A 183 12.22 -11.20 -7.40
C ILE A 183 11.87 -11.37 -8.88
N TYR A 184 10.58 -11.36 -9.23
CA TYR A 184 10.15 -11.49 -10.63
C TYR A 184 10.76 -10.39 -11.51
N TYR A 185 10.58 -9.14 -11.08
CA TYR A 185 11.05 -8.00 -11.85
C TYR A 185 12.57 -7.94 -11.95
N GLN A 186 13.30 -8.23 -10.87
CA GLN A 186 14.76 -8.27 -10.89
C GLN A 186 15.28 -9.30 -11.90
N ASN A 187 14.67 -10.49 -11.96
CA ASN A 187 15.06 -11.49 -12.95
C ASN A 187 14.72 -11.03 -14.38
N LYS A 188 13.52 -10.48 -14.58
CA LYS A 188 13.08 -9.99 -15.90
C LYS A 188 13.96 -8.87 -16.44
N ILE A 189 14.39 -7.93 -15.58
CA ILE A 189 15.27 -6.82 -15.96
C ILE A 189 16.69 -7.30 -16.31
N ASN A 190 17.16 -8.35 -15.65
CA ASN A 190 18.48 -8.93 -15.90
C ASN A 190 18.48 -10.02 -16.97
N ASP A 191 17.37 -10.21 -17.71
CA ASP A 191 17.17 -11.31 -18.67
C ASP A 191 17.48 -12.70 -18.07
N GLN A 192 17.16 -12.89 -16.80
CA GLN A 192 17.33 -14.15 -16.07
C GLN A 192 16.03 -14.94 -16.05
N ASN A 193 16.14 -16.27 -16.15
CA ASN A 193 15.00 -17.15 -16.00
C ASN A 193 14.47 -17.10 -14.56
N ILE A 194 13.14 -17.04 -14.44
CA ILE A 194 12.48 -17.22 -13.14
C ILE A 194 12.82 -18.63 -12.60
N PRO A 195 13.32 -18.75 -11.36
CA PRO A 195 13.64 -20.05 -10.79
C PRO A 195 12.42 -20.98 -10.74
N ASP A 196 12.59 -22.25 -11.17
CA ASP A 196 11.52 -23.26 -11.14
C ASP A 196 10.92 -23.47 -9.74
N SER A 197 11.69 -23.20 -8.68
CA SER A 197 11.21 -23.22 -7.29
C SER A 197 10.05 -22.25 -7.03
N LEU A 198 9.83 -21.28 -7.91
CA LEU A 198 8.77 -20.29 -7.80
C LEU A 198 7.52 -20.64 -8.63
N ASN A 199 7.53 -21.74 -9.40
CA ASN A 199 6.36 -22.19 -10.17
C ASN A 199 5.17 -22.56 -9.23
N ASP A 200 5.49 -23.02 -8.02
CA ASP A 200 4.54 -23.50 -7.02
C ASP A 200 4.25 -22.51 -5.88
N ILE A 201 4.53 -21.21 -6.08
CA ILE A 201 4.35 -20.19 -5.01
C ILE A 201 2.93 -20.14 -4.43
N HIS A 202 1.91 -20.52 -5.20
CA HIS A 202 0.53 -20.60 -4.70
C HIS A 202 0.40 -21.50 -3.48
N LYS A 203 1.21 -22.56 -3.37
CA LYS A 203 1.14 -23.53 -2.27
C LYS A 203 1.43 -22.90 -0.90
N ILE A 204 2.16 -21.78 -0.87
CA ILE A 204 2.41 -21.01 0.35
C ILE A 204 1.10 -20.35 0.81
N PHE A 205 0.41 -19.66 -0.11
CA PHE A 205 -0.81 -18.91 0.19
C PHE A 205 -2.03 -19.81 0.40
N ASP A 206 -2.16 -20.91 -0.37
CA ASP A 206 -3.29 -21.84 -0.29
C ASP A 206 -3.39 -22.55 1.08
N GLN A 207 -2.32 -22.56 1.87
CA GLN A 207 -2.33 -23.04 3.27
C GLN A 207 -3.03 -22.06 4.23
N TYR A 208 -3.07 -20.78 3.89
CA TYR A 208 -3.58 -19.70 4.74
C TYR A 208 -4.81 -19.06 4.10
N ILE A 209 -5.93 -19.78 4.19
CA ILE A 209 -7.22 -19.36 3.62
C ILE A 209 -8.30 -19.23 4.68
N ASP A 210 -9.27 -18.34 4.45
CA ASP A 210 -10.44 -18.21 5.30
C ASP A 210 -11.43 -19.36 5.09
N TYR A 211 -11.10 -20.55 5.60
CA TYR A 211 -11.95 -21.73 5.51
C TYR A 211 -11.91 -22.59 6.76
N ASN A 212 -13.08 -22.85 7.35
CA ASN A 212 -13.26 -23.73 8.51
C ASN A 212 -12.38 -23.39 9.74
N ARG A 213 -11.97 -22.12 9.87
CA ARG A 213 -11.16 -21.68 11.01
C ARG A 213 -12.03 -21.55 12.27
N ASN A 214 -11.44 -21.73 13.45
CA ASN A 214 -12.13 -21.59 14.75
C ASN A 214 -12.01 -20.19 15.36
N ASN A 215 -11.26 -19.29 14.72
CA ASN A 215 -11.10 -17.91 15.14
C ASN A 215 -11.37 -16.98 13.97
N ARG A 216 -11.79 -15.75 14.26
CA ARG A 216 -11.95 -14.69 13.28
C ARG A 216 -11.58 -13.37 13.90
N ASN A 217 -10.85 -12.56 13.14
CA ASN A 217 -10.60 -11.20 13.55
C ASN A 217 -11.92 -10.43 13.65
N TRP A 218 -12.17 -9.84 14.82
CA TRP A 218 -13.39 -9.10 15.12
C TRP A 218 -13.67 -7.97 14.13
N TYR A 219 -12.62 -7.36 13.57
CA TYR A 219 -12.74 -6.27 12.61
C TYR A 219 -13.40 -6.75 11.32
N ASN A 220 -12.98 -7.90 10.79
CA ASN A 220 -13.58 -8.46 9.57
C ASN A 220 -15.07 -8.75 9.76
N VAL A 221 -15.46 -9.23 10.94
CA VAL A 221 -16.87 -9.49 11.29
C VAL A 221 -17.64 -8.19 11.39
N TRP A 222 -17.12 -7.21 12.13
CA TRP A 222 -17.77 -5.90 12.31
C TRP A 222 -17.97 -5.17 10.99
N GLN A 223 -17.00 -5.26 10.09
CA GLN A 223 -17.10 -4.71 8.74
C GLN A 223 -17.98 -5.53 7.79
N GLY A 224 -18.47 -6.70 8.20
CA GLY A 224 -19.29 -7.56 7.35
C GLY A 224 -18.55 -8.07 6.12
N GLN A 225 -17.28 -8.47 6.29
CA GLN A 225 -16.46 -9.12 5.26
C GLN A 225 -16.79 -10.61 5.09
N GLY A 226 -17.71 -11.14 5.88
CA GLY A 226 -18.19 -12.51 5.79
C GLY A 226 -17.38 -13.49 6.65
N ILE A 227 -17.82 -14.74 6.62
CA ILE A 227 -17.13 -15.88 7.23
C ILE A 227 -16.97 -16.96 6.18
N ASN A 228 -15.86 -17.69 6.23
CA ASN A 228 -15.56 -18.77 5.28
C ASN A 228 -15.57 -18.29 3.82
N THR A 229 -15.00 -17.11 3.57
CA THR A 229 -14.91 -16.52 2.22
C THR A 229 -13.99 -17.33 1.32
N LYS A 230 -13.13 -18.17 1.90
CA LYS A 230 -12.02 -18.88 1.26
C LYS A 230 -10.98 -17.95 0.62
N ALA A 231 -11.06 -16.65 0.87
CA ALA A 231 -10.02 -15.70 0.46
C ALA A 231 -8.72 -15.95 1.26
N TYR A 232 -7.61 -15.41 0.78
CA TYR A 232 -6.33 -15.52 1.48
C TYR A 232 -6.33 -14.69 2.76
N LEU A 233 -5.66 -15.23 3.77
CA LEU A 233 -5.40 -14.56 5.03
C LEU A 233 -4.15 -13.68 4.94
N THR A 234 -4.07 -12.69 5.82
CA THR A 234 -2.93 -11.76 5.86
C THR A 234 -1.67 -12.41 6.45
N TRP A 235 -1.76 -13.13 7.57
CA TRP A 235 -0.58 -13.59 8.30
C TRP A 235 -0.21 -15.06 8.03
N PHE A 236 1.09 -15.36 7.92
CA PHE A 236 1.63 -16.72 7.84
C PHE A 236 2.09 -17.19 9.22
N GLY A 237 1.14 -17.36 10.13
CA GLY A 237 1.39 -17.83 11.48
C GLY A 237 0.28 -18.72 12.00
N GLU A 238 0.52 -19.28 13.19
CA GLU A 238 -0.48 -20.06 13.90
C GLU A 238 -1.47 -19.13 14.62
N GLU A 239 -2.76 -19.30 14.34
CA GLU A 239 -3.82 -18.66 15.12
C GLU A 239 -3.94 -19.32 16.50
N HIS A 240 -4.34 -18.56 17.52
CA HIS A 240 -4.55 -19.13 18.85
C HIS A 240 -5.60 -20.25 18.80
N SER A 241 -5.29 -21.49 19.19
CA SER A 241 -6.26 -22.58 19.01
C SER A 241 -7.45 -22.47 19.97
N GLU A 242 -8.68 -22.45 19.42
CA GLU A 242 -9.92 -22.63 20.17
C GLU A 242 -10.53 -24.01 19.89
N THR A 243 -10.90 -24.71 20.97
CA THR A 243 -11.48 -26.06 20.90
C THR A 243 -12.98 -26.05 20.67
N ARG A 244 -13.64 -24.90 20.80
CA ARG A 244 -15.08 -24.75 20.52
C ARG A 244 -15.30 -23.82 19.33
N PRO A 245 -16.42 -23.97 18.62
CA PRO A 245 -16.75 -23.12 17.49
C PRO A 245 -16.74 -21.64 17.86
N TRP A 246 -16.28 -20.83 16.91
CA TRP A 246 -16.27 -19.38 17.03
C TRP A 246 -17.68 -18.80 17.26
N ASN A 247 -17.80 -17.78 18.11
CA ASN A 247 -18.96 -16.90 18.16
C ASN A 247 -18.57 -15.49 18.64
N ILE A 248 -19.42 -14.51 18.32
CA ILE A 248 -19.11 -13.09 18.55
C ILE A 248 -18.96 -12.69 20.02
N LEU A 249 -19.73 -13.32 20.92
CA LEU A 249 -19.63 -13.03 22.36
C LEU A 249 -18.29 -13.51 22.92
N ARG A 250 -17.84 -14.68 22.48
CA ARG A 250 -16.54 -15.24 22.84
C ARG A 250 -15.40 -14.38 22.31
N GLU A 251 -15.45 -13.97 21.05
CA GLU A 251 -14.47 -13.04 20.48
C GLU A 251 -14.36 -11.77 21.32
N PHE A 252 -15.49 -11.15 21.66
CA PHE A 252 -15.53 -9.96 22.50
C PHE A 252 -14.89 -10.18 23.90
N LEU A 253 -15.18 -11.30 24.56
CA LEU A 253 -14.57 -11.64 25.86
C LEU A 253 -13.06 -11.86 25.74
N HIS A 254 -12.59 -12.48 24.66
CA HIS A 254 -11.17 -12.64 24.42
C HIS A 254 -10.48 -11.29 24.21
N GLN A 255 -11.06 -10.38 23.43
CA GLN A 255 -10.52 -9.04 23.23
C GLN A 255 -10.39 -8.23 24.53
N ILE A 256 -11.34 -8.37 25.46
CA ILE A 256 -11.23 -7.73 26.80
C ILE A 256 -10.02 -8.25 27.58
N SER A 257 -9.72 -9.54 27.45
CA SER A 257 -8.61 -10.18 28.18
C SER A 257 -7.28 -10.18 27.44
N LEU A 258 -7.23 -9.69 26.19
CA LEU A 258 -6.08 -9.74 25.29
C LEU A 258 -4.79 -9.19 25.93
N LEU A 259 -4.90 -8.10 26.68
CA LEU A 259 -3.76 -7.44 27.34
C LEU A 259 -3.25 -8.20 28.57
N THR A 260 -3.95 -9.26 28.99
CA THR A 260 -3.60 -10.05 30.18
C THR A 260 -2.77 -11.28 29.78
N PRO A 261 -1.70 -11.62 30.53
CA PRO A 261 -0.90 -12.82 30.27
C PRO A 261 -1.65 -14.16 30.37
N LEU A 262 -2.90 -14.14 30.86
CA LEU A 262 -3.76 -15.32 30.93
C LEU A 262 -4.50 -15.58 29.61
N SER A 263 -4.53 -14.59 28.70
CA SER A 263 -5.12 -14.75 27.39
C SER A 263 -4.22 -15.60 26.49
N LYS A 264 -4.81 -16.50 25.73
CA LYS A 264 -4.12 -17.25 24.67
C LYS A 264 -3.67 -16.37 23.50
N MET A 265 -4.24 -15.18 23.38
CA MET A 265 -3.88 -14.20 22.34
C MET A 265 -2.76 -13.25 22.82
N TYR A 266 -2.24 -13.45 24.03
CA TYR A 266 -1.16 -12.64 24.58
C TYR A 266 0.16 -12.95 23.85
N PRO A 267 0.91 -11.95 23.37
CA PRO A 267 2.16 -12.18 22.66
C PRO A 267 3.25 -12.69 23.61
N HIS A 268 4.02 -13.68 23.14
CA HIS A 268 5.12 -14.27 23.89
C HIS A 268 6.47 -13.74 23.37
N ALA A 269 7.49 -13.76 24.23
CA ALA A 269 8.80 -13.26 23.85
C ALA A 269 9.50 -14.27 22.93
N GLY A 270 10.04 -13.79 21.81
CA GLY A 270 10.73 -14.60 20.80
C GLY A 270 9.81 -15.34 19.83
N GLU A 271 8.51 -15.34 20.08
CA GLU A 271 7.54 -16.05 19.24
C GLU A 271 6.88 -15.07 18.26
N PRO A 272 6.79 -15.40 16.96
CA PRO A 272 6.06 -14.59 15.99
C PRO A 272 4.58 -14.43 16.38
N TYR A 273 4.05 -13.23 16.21
CA TYR A 273 2.73 -12.84 16.67
C TYR A 273 1.80 -12.51 15.50
N ILE A 274 0.60 -13.09 15.52
CA ILE A 274 -0.52 -12.59 14.72
C ILE A 274 -1.24 -11.53 15.55
N PRO A 275 -1.44 -10.30 15.04
CA PRO A 275 -2.20 -9.27 15.73
C PRO A 275 -3.54 -9.79 16.26
N TYR A 276 -3.82 -9.51 17.53
CA TYR A 276 -5.01 -9.99 18.27
C TYR A 276 -5.15 -11.52 18.37
N GLY A 277 -4.10 -12.28 18.03
CA GLY A 277 -4.11 -13.74 18.01
C GLY A 277 -5.01 -14.38 16.94
N SER A 278 -5.73 -13.57 16.15
CA SER A 278 -6.69 -14.01 15.14
C SER A 278 -6.33 -13.39 13.81
N ASN A 279 -6.11 -14.23 12.80
CA ASN A 279 -5.75 -13.78 11.47
C ASN A 279 -6.91 -13.05 10.80
N ASP A 280 -6.61 -12.15 9.88
CA ASP A 280 -7.57 -11.32 9.18
C ASP A 280 -7.56 -11.58 7.67
N ILE A 281 -8.62 -11.12 7.02
CA ILE A 281 -8.70 -11.01 5.56
C ILE A 281 -8.69 -9.53 5.18
N ASP A 282 -7.80 -9.15 4.28
CA ASP A 282 -7.70 -7.80 3.77
C ASP A 282 -7.85 -7.80 2.24
N ILE A 283 -8.62 -6.83 1.72
CA ILE A 283 -8.91 -6.72 0.30
C ILE A 283 -7.66 -6.33 -0.51
N VAL A 284 -6.82 -5.42 0.00
CA VAL A 284 -5.59 -4.97 -0.65
C VAL A 284 -4.56 -6.08 -0.67
N VAL A 285 -4.40 -6.79 0.45
CA VAL A 285 -3.53 -7.97 0.53
C VAL A 285 -3.93 -9.00 -0.54
N ASN A 286 -5.22 -9.33 -0.63
CA ASN A 286 -5.73 -10.25 -1.65
C ASN A 286 -5.47 -9.74 -3.08
N MET A 287 -5.59 -8.44 -3.35
CA MET A 287 -5.27 -7.86 -4.65
C MET A 287 -3.78 -7.96 -5.00
N ASN A 288 -2.88 -7.76 -4.04
CA ASN A 288 -1.45 -7.93 -4.25
C ASN A 288 -1.06 -9.39 -4.51
N ILE A 289 -1.69 -10.34 -3.83
CA ILE A 289 -1.52 -11.79 -4.10
C ILE A 289 -1.97 -12.12 -5.53
N LEU A 290 -3.18 -11.67 -5.92
CA LEU A 290 -3.72 -11.92 -7.26
C LEU A 290 -2.83 -11.32 -8.36
N ARG A 291 -2.33 -10.11 -8.14
CA ARG A 291 -1.39 -9.44 -9.05
C ARG A 291 -0.09 -10.23 -9.17
N MET A 292 0.48 -10.66 -8.05
CA MET A 292 1.67 -11.48 -8.03
C MET A 292 1.47 -12.80 -8.79
N PHE A 293 0.36 -13.52 -8.58
CA PHE A 293 0.05 -14.72 -9.36
C PHE A 293 -0.09 -14.47 -10.86
N SER A 294 -0.62 -13.30 -11.26
CA SER A 294 -0.69 -12.92 -12.66
C SER A 294 0.68 -12.76 -13.31
N LEU A 295 1.71 -12.33 -12.56
CA LEU A 295 3.07 -12.20 -13.11
C LEU A 295 3.76 -13.55 -13.30
N TYR A 296 3.51 -14.49 -12.40
CA TYR A 296 4.11 -15.83 -12.42
C TYR A 296 3.27 -16.85 -13.22
N ASP A 297 2.23 -16.42 -13.92
CA ASP A 297 1.27 -17.28 -14.62
C ASP A 297 0.71 -18.42 -13.74
N ASN A 298 0.56 -18.16 -12.44
CA ASN A 298 0.18 -19.17 -11.45
C ASN A 298 -1.34 -19.43 -11.44
N ASN A 299 -1.82 -20.01 -12.53
CA ASN A 299 -3.23 -20.31 -12.74
C ASN A 299 -3.70 -21.59 -12.02
N GLU A 300 -2.79 -22.33 -11.38
CA GLU A 300 -3.09 -23.60 -10.70
C GLU A 300 -3.74 -23.41 -9.33
N SER A 301 -3.63 -22.22 -8.72
CA SER A 301 -4.29 -21.97 -7.44
C SER A 301 -5.81 -22.09 -7.58
N LEU A 302 -6.36 -23.10 -6.91
CA LEU A 302 -7.81 -23.29 -6.80
C LEU A 302 -8.46 -22.20 -5.94
N VAL A 303 -7.69 -21.38 -5.23
CA VAL A 303 -8.20 -20.36 -4.30
C VAL A 303 -8.32 -18.99 -4.95
N LYS A 304 -7.58 -18.72 -6.03
CA LYS A 304 -7.57 -17.44 -6.79
C LYS A 304 -8.98 -16.89 -7.07
N HIS A 305 -9.89 -17.76 -7.54
CA HIS A 305 -11.26 -17.34 -7.86
C HIS A 305 -12.09 -16.93 -6.64
N TYR A 306 -11.87 -17.56 -5.48
CA TYR A 306 -12.53 -17.16 -4.22
C TYR A 306 -12.03 -15.81 -3.74
N SER A 307 -10.72 -15.56 -3.87
CA SER A 307 -10.12 -14.26 -3.55
C SER A 307 -10.70 -13.15 -4.45
N ALA A 308 -10.79 -13.37 -5.77
CA ALA A 308 -11.42 -12.41 -6.68
C ALA A 308 -12.91 -12.17 -6.37
N ALA A 309 -13.67 -13.22 -6.05
CA ALA A 309 -15.07 -13.11 -5.64
C ALA A 309 -15.23 -12.36 -4.31
N PHE A 310 -14.33 -12.57 -3.36
CA PHE A 310 -14.30 -11.83 -2.10
C PHE A 310 -14.06 -10.33 -2.33
N VAL A 311 -13.10 -9.98 -3.20
CA VAL A 311 -12.85 -8.59 -3.60
C VAL A 311 -14.12 -8.00 -4.20
N GLU A 312 -14.75 -8.66 -5.18
CA GLU A 312 -15.99 -8.17 -5.80
C GLU A 312 -17.12 -7.94 -4.77
N ASP A 313 -17.35 -8.88 -3.85
CA ASP A 313 -18.34 -8.71 -2.77
C ASP A 313 -18.04 -7.50 -1.88
N GLN A 314 -16.76 -7.22 -1.59
CA GLN A 314 -16.39 -6.04 -0.80
C GLN A 314 -16.59 -4.74 -1.59
N ILE A 315 -16.30 -4.72 -2.89
CA ILE A 315 -16.50 -3.55 -3.74
C ILE A 315 -17.98 -3.22 -3.88
N LEU A 316 -18.86 -4.21 -4.06
CA LEU A 316 -20.31 -4.03 -4.17
C LEU A 316 -20.95 -3.40 -2.91
N LYS A 317 -20.27 -3.45 -1.77
CA LYS A 317 -20.73 -2.83 -0.52
C LYS A 317 -20.37 -1.35 -0.42
N GLU A 318 -19.50 -0.82 -1.29
CA GLU A 318 -19.10 0.60 -1.41
C GLU A 318 -18.61 1.25 -0.09
N LYS A 319 -18.06 0.46 0.84
CA LYS A 319 -17.52 0.94 2.14
C LYS A 319 -16.00 1.14 2.10
N PHE A 320 -15.52 1.91 1.13
CA PHE A 320 -14.08 1.98 0.84
C PHE A 320 -13.20 2.52 1.99
N ASP A 321 -13.76 3.31 2.90
CA ASP A 321 -13.06 3.84 4.09
C ASP A 321 -12.65 2.78 5.12
N TYR A 322 -13.34 1.64 5.14
CA TYR A 322 -13.27 0.70 6.26
C TYR A 322 -12.90 -0.73 5.85
N LYS A 323 -13.01 -1.07 4.55
CA LYS A 323 -12.87 -2.47 4.11
C LYS A 323 -11.44 -2.98 4.03
N ALA A 324 -10.46 -2.09 3.93
CA ALA A 324 -9.07 -2.46 4.08
C ALA A 324 -8.66 -2.24 5.54
N VAL A 325 -8.17 -3.29 6.18
CA VAL A 325 -7.73 -3.36 7.58
C VAL A 325 -6.58 -2.39 7.82
N TYR A 326 -5.59 -2.38 6.92
CA TYR A 326 -4.33 -1.64 7.06
C TYR A 326 -4.24 -0.38 6.20
N TYR A 327 -5.23 -0.14 5.34
CA TYR A 327 -5.17 0.94 4.34
C TYR A 327 -6.28 1.95 4.61
N PRO A 328 -5.99 3.04 5.35
CA PRO A 328 -7.03 3.91 5.89
C PRO A 328 -7.63 4.89 4.88
N ASN A 329 -6.89 5.18 3.79
CA ASN A 329 -7.33 6.10 2.75
C ASN A 329 -8.40 5.44 1.86
N GLN A 330 -9.54 6.12 1.70
CA GLN A 330 -10.71 5.67 0.93
C GLN A 330 -10.37 5.25 -0.51
N PHE A 331 -9.35 5.85 -1.11
CA PHE A 331 -8.98 5.61 -2.51
C PHE A 331 -7.93 4.50 -2.68
N HIS A 332 -7.39 3.92 -1.60
CA HIS A 332 -6.48 2.77 -1.69
C HIS A 332 -7.12 1.58 -2.40
N ILE A 333 -8.35 1.23 -2.02
CA ILE A 333 -9.05 0.08 -2.60
C ILE A 333 -9.27 0.29 -4.10
N PRO A 334 -9.87 1.41 -4.57
CA PRO A 334 -9.95 1.71 -6.00
C PRO A 334 -8.61 1.61 -6.73
N TYR A 335 -7.53 2.16 -6.16
CA TYR A 335 -6.20 2.08 -6.76
C TYR A 335 -5.72 0.64 -6.93
N TYR A 336 -5.77 -0.19 -5.89
CA TYR A 336 -5.28 -1.57 -5.98
C TYR A 336 -6.17 -2.49 -6.83
N VAL A 337 -7.50 -2.27 -6.87
CA VAL A 337 -8.41 -3.04 -7.75
C VAL A 337 -8.03 -2.82 -9.20
N THR A 338 -7.89 -1.55 -9.58
CA THR A 338 -7.61 -1.16 -10.96
C THR A 338 -6.17 -1.51 -11.35
N LYS A 339 -5.21 -1.40 -10.43
CA LYS A 339 -3.83 -1.84 -10.62
C LYS A 339 -3.72 -3.35 -10.84
N ALA A 340 -4.42 -4.16 -10.05
CA ALA A 340 -4.45 -5.62 -10.23
C ALA A 340 -5.11 -6.00 -11.57
N TYR A 341 -6.24 -5.35 -11.92
CA TYR A 341 -6.90 -5.55 -13.22
C TYR A 341 -5.98 -5.19 -14.40
N HIS A 342 -5.32 -4.03 -14.33
CA HIS A 342 -4.36 -3.56 -15.32
C HIS A 342 -3.17 -4.53 -15.49
N SER A 343 -2.71 -5.12 -14.37
CA SER A 343 -1.63 -6.11 -14.35
C SER A 343 -2.02 -7.49 -14.88
N GLY A 344 -3.28 -7.72 -15.26
CA GLY A 344 -3.72 -8.97 -15.90
C GLY A 344 -4.77 -9.78 -15.15
N VAL A 345 -5.20 -9.36 -13.95
CA VAL A 345 -6.23 -10.07 -13.17
C VAL A 345 -7.63 -9.79 -13.74
N LYS A 346 -7.99 -10.48 -14.83
CA LYS A 346 -9.22 -10.20 -15.61
C LYS A 346 -10.51 -10.45 -14.84
N GLU A 347 -10.49 -11.31 -13.82
CA GLU A 347 -11.62 -11.57 -12.92
C GLU A 347 -12.11 -10.29 -12.21
N LEU A 348 -11.27 -9.25 -12.12
CA LEU A 348 -11.59 -7.97 -11.50
C LEU A 348 -12.21 -6.94 -12.46
N GLU A 349 -12.53 -7.29 -13.71
CA GLU A 349 -13.09 -6.33 -14.69
C GLU A 349 -14.35 -5.61 -14.17
N LYS A 350 -15.29 -6.36 -13.59
CA LYS A 350 -16.52 -5.79 -13.04
C LYS A 350 -16.23 -4.87 -11.86
N SER A 351 -15.38 -5.32 -10.93
CA SER A 351 -14.92 -4.54 -9.78
C SER A 351 -14.25 -3.23 -10.23
N SER A 352 -13.40 -3.29 -11.26
CA SER A 352 -12.72 -2.14 -11.87
C SER A 352 -13.69 -1.08 -12.38
N LYS A 353 -14.76 -1.49 -13.08
CA LYS A 353 -15.81 -0.59 -13.56
C LYS A 353 -16.61 0.06 -12.44
N ILE A 354 -16.88 -0.68 -11.35
CA ILE A 354 -17.59 -0.14 -10.18
C ILE A 354 -16.74 0.94 -9.50
N VAL A 355 -15.45 0.68 -9.27
CA VAL A 355 -14.57 1.66 -8.61
C VAL A 355 -14.30 2.87 -9.49
N GLU A 356 -14.19 2.73 -10.82
CA GLU A 356 -14.10 3.86 -11.75
C GLU A 356 -15.33 4.77 -11.63
N LYS A 357 -16.53 4.18 -11.64
CA LYS A 357 -17.78 4.93 -11.47
C LYS A 357 -17.79 5.68 -10.13
N PHE A 358 -17.38 5.02 -9.04
CA PHE A 358 -17.27 5.65 -7.73
C PHE A 358 -16.33 6.86 -7.74
N ILE A 359 -15.10 6.71 -8.29
CA ILE A 359 -14.12 7.81 -8.35
C ILE A 359 -14.65 9.00 -9.14
N LEU A 360 -15.28 8.75 -10.28
CA LEU A 360 -15.86 9.81 -11.13
C LEU A 360 -17.04 10.51 -10.43
N GLN A 361 -17.87 9.76 -9.71
CA GLN A 361 -18.97 10.34 -8.94
C GLN A 361 -18.46 11.26 -7.82
N GLU A 362 -17.47 10.80 -7.04
CA GLU A 362 -16.83 11.63 -6.00
C GLU A 362 -16.25 12.92 -6.58
N PHE A 363 -15.65 12.86 -7.76
CA PHE A 363 -15.13 14.04 -8.45
C PHE A 363 -16.24 14.95 -8.98
N GLU A 364 -17.32 14.41 -9.53
CA GLU A 364 -18.46 15.19 -10.02
C GLU A 364 -19.15 15.96 -8.88
N GLU A 365 -19.25 15.33 -7.70
CA GLU A 365 -19.87 15.92 -6.52
C GLU A 365 -18.98 16.97 -5.84
N ASN A 366 -17.67 16.70 -5.72
CA ASN A 366 -16.77 17.51 -4.89
C ASN A 366 -15.74 18.33 -5.68
N GLY A 367 -15.44 17.95 -6.91
CA GLY A 367 -14.34 18.52 -7.72
C GLY A 367 -12.93 18.14 -7.25
N HIS A 368 -12.81 17.30 -6.23
CA HIS A 368 -11.56 16.83 -5.65
C HIS A 368 -11.79 15.52 -4.88
N TRP A 369 -10.71 14.84 -4.48
CA TRP A 369 -10.78 13.62 -3.67
C TRP A 369 -10.11 13.80 -2.33
N VAL A 370 -10.82 13.44 -1.26
CA VAL A 370 -10.35 13.46 0.13
C VAL A 370 -10.83 12.22 0.84
N SER A 371 -10.00 11.69 1.73
CA SER A 371 -10.44 10.67 2.68
C SER A 371 -10.99 11.34 3.95
N ARG A 372 -11.35 10.53 4.95
CA ARG A 372 -11.85 11.00 6.24
C ARG A 372 -10.85 11.97 6.89
N SER A 373 -11.36 13.03 7.50
CA SER A 373 -10.53 14.07 8.13
C SER A 373 -9.58 13.55 9.22
N GLY A 374 -9.94 12.44 9.88
CA GLY A 374 -9.09 11.76 10.86
C GLY A 374 -7.83 11.12 10.25
N ILE A 375 -7.81 10.85 8.95
CA ILE A 375 -6.66 10.31 8.23
C ILE A 375 -5.89 11.46 7.60
N ASN A 376 -4.75 11.82 8.19
CA ASN A 376 -3.85 12.86 7.68
C ASN A 376 -4.55 14.16 7.22
N LYS A 377 -5.53 14.65 7.99
CA LYS A 377 -6.34 15.84 7.63
C LYS A 377 -7.04 15.70 6.26
N GLY A 378 -7.56 14.51 5.97
CA GLY A 378 -8.23 14.16 4.71
C GLY A 378 -7.29 13.67 3.60
N ASP A 379 -5.97 13.67 3.83
CA ASP A 379 -4.95 13.08 2.97
C ASP A 379 -5.09 13.44 1.47
N SER A 380 -5.46 14.70 1.19
CA SER A 380 -5.97 15.11 -0.14
C SER A 380 -5.00 14.80 -1.28
N LEU A 381 -3.69 14.94 -1.08
CA LEU A 381 -2.69 14.63 -2.09
C LEU A 381 -2.68 13.14 -2.42
N GLN A 382 -2.56 12.29 -1.41
CA GLN A 382 -2.53 10.84 -1.57
C GLN A 382 -3.83 10.29 -2.15
N SER A 383 -4.98 10.82 -1.70
CA SER A 383 -6.30 10.51 -2.24
C SER A 383 -6.39 10.85 -3.74
N THR A 384 -5.88 12.03 -4.13
CA THR A 384 -5.85 12.46 -5.54
C THR A 384 -4.93 11.56 -6.38
N ILE A 385 -3.76 11.19 -5.86
CA ILE A 385 -2.82 10.28 -6.54
C ILE A 385 -3.50 8.92 -6.80
N TYR A 386 -4.15 8.34 -5.80
CA TYR A 386 -4.85 7.06 -5.96
C TYR A 386 -6.03 7.14 -6.92
N ALA A 387 -6.85 8.19 -6.81
CA ALA A 387 -7.99 8.38 -7.70
C ALA A 387 -7.56 8.52 -9.17
N VAL A 388 -6.57 9.39 -9.45
CA VAL A 388 -6.06 9.59 -10.82
C VAL A 388 -5.39 8.32 -11.35
N SER A 389 -4.57 7.65 -10.53
CA SER A 389 -3.94 6.39 -10.91
C SER A 389 -4.98 5.32 -11.26
N ALA A 390 -6.06 5.23 -10.48
CA ALA A 390 -7.14 4.29 -10.74
C ALA A 390 -7.87 4.60 -12.06
N LEU A 391 -8.14 5.87 -12.36
CA LEU A 391 -8.73 6.27 -13.65
C LEU A 391 -7.80 5.92 -14.82
N LEU A 392 -6.49 6.17 -14.69
CA LEU A 392 -5.50 5.78 -15.70
C LEU A 392 -5.44 4.26 -15.90
N ASN A 393 -5.57 3.48 -14.83
CA ASN A 393 -5.58 2.02 -14.91
C ASN A 393 -6.87 1.45 -15.54
N SER A 394 -8.02 2.10 -15.34
CA SER A 394 -9.35 1.62 -15.80
C SER A 394 -9.76 2.04 -17.21
N GLY A 395 -9.01 2.93 -17.87
CA GLY A 395 -9.37 3.40 -19.20
C GLY A 395 -8.79 4.75 -19.59
N GLY A 396 -8.13 5.45 -18.66
CA GLY A 396 -7.37 6.67 -18.92
C GLY A 396 -8.18 7.74 -19.65
N LEU A 397 -7.69 8.17 -20.81
CA LEU A 397 -8.19 9.31 -21.56
C LEU A 397 -9.32 8.94 -22.56
N ASN A 398 -9.96 7.79 -22.38
CA ASN A 398 -10.97 7.26 -23.30
C ASN A 398 -12.35 7.90 -23.17
N SER A 399 -12.62 8.63 -22.08
CA SER A 399 -13.88 9.36 -21.90
C SER A 399 -13.63 10.81 -21.49
N ALA A 400 -14.50 11.74 -21.93
CA ALA A 400 -14.38 13.15 -21.58
C ALA A 400 -14.50 13.40 -20.06
N LYS A 401 -15.28 12.57 -19.35
CA LYS A 401 -15.42 12.63 -17.89
C LYS A 401 -14.11 12.25 -17.20
N SER A 402 -13.52 11.11 -17.59
CA SER A 402 -12.24 10.65 -17.05
C SER A 402 -11.12 11.63 -17.39
N GLU A 403 -11.03 12.09 -18.63
CA GLU A 403 -10.03 13.06 -19.07
C GLU A 403 -10.08 14.35 -18.24
N LYS A 404 -11.28 14.91 -18.02
CA LYS A 404 -11.47 16.09 -17.17
C LYS A 404 -11.01 15.85 -15.73
N ALA A 405 -11.38 14.71 -15.14
CA ALA A 405 -11.02 14.36 -13.77
C ALA A 405 -9.51 14.15 -13.63
N ILE A 406 -8.89 13.43 -14.58
CA ILE A 406 -7.45 13.18 -14.64
C ILE A 406 -6.69 14.50 -14.72
N VAL A 407 -7.03 15.40 -15.65
CA VAL A 407 -6.32 16.68 -15.82
C VAL A 407 -6.44 17.55 -14.56
N ALA A 408 -7.64 17.69 -13.99
CA ALA A 408 -7.84 18.45 -12.76
C ALA A 408 -7.07 17.84 -11.57
N GLY A 409 -7.06 16.51 -11.46
CA GLY A 409 -6.29 15.78 -10.47
C GLY A 409 -4.79 15.99 -10.63
N LEU A 410 -4.29 15.94 -11.88
CA LEU A 410 -2.90 16.23 -12.20
C LEU A 410 -2.52 17.65 -11.78
N ASP A 411 -3.30 18.67 -12.13
CA ASP A 411 -3.01 20.05 -11.73
C ASP A 411 -2.93 20.19 -10.20
N SER A 412 -3.81 19.50 -9.47
CA SER A 412 -3.77 19.43 -7.99
C SER A 412 -2.51 18.72 -7.45
N ILE A 413 -2.07 17.64 -8.08
CA ILE A 413 -0.84 16.92 -7.70
C ILE A 413 0.39 17.77 -7.99
N LEU A 414 0.52 18.28 -9.22
CA LEU A 414 1.70 19.03 -9.67
C LEU A 414 1.85 20.36 -8.92
N SER A 415 0.75 21.03 -8.57
CA SER A 415 0.80 22.26 -7.76
C SER A 415 1.29 22.06 -6.31
N LYS A 416 1.30 20.81 -5.82
CA LYS A 416 1.82 20.44 -4.50
C LYS A 416 3.23 19.85 -4.56
N SER A 417 3.88 19.89 -5.71
CA SER A 417 5.25 19.43 -5.86
C SER A 417 6.22 20.34 -5.10
N ILE A 418 7.29 19.74 -4.60
CA ILE A 418 8.43 20.41 -3.98
C ILE A 418 9.57 20.33 -4.98
N GLU A 419 9.89 21.46 -5.59
CA GLU A 419 10.90 21.55 -6.63
C GLU A 419 12.21 22.14 -6.07
N THR A 420 13.32 21.46 -6.37
CA THR A 420 14.67 22.02 -6.30
C THR A 420 15.26 22.05 -7.72
N ASP A 421 16.47 22.59 -7.90
CA ASP A 421 17.04 22.81 -9.22
C ASP A 421 16.95 21.57 -10.14
N ASN A 422 17.25 20.37 -9.61
CA ASN A 422 17.28 19.12 -10.38
C ASN A 422 16.37 18.00 -9.86
N GLU A 423 15.54 18.28 -8.85
CA GLU A 423 14.71 17.26 -8.19
C GLU A 423 13.28 17.75 -8.00
N ILE A 424 12.33 16.83 -8.13
CA ILE A 424 10.92 17.06 -7.82
C ILE A 424 10.44 15.94 -6.92
N HIS A 425 9.74 16.27 -5.85
CA HIS A 425 9.12 15.28 -4.96
C HIS A 425 7.84 15.81 -4.33
N TRP A 426 7.19 14.97 -3.54
CA TRP A 426 5.96 15.30 -2.84
C TRP A 426 6.04 14.88 -1.37
N THR A 427 5.41 15.66 -0.49
CA THR A 427 5.28 15.28 0.92
C THR A 427 4.47 13.99 1.06
N GLY A 428 4.97 13.10 1.91
CA GLY A 428 4.44 11.77 2.17
C GLY A 428 3.02 11.79 2.73
N GLY A 429 2.12 11.12 2.01
CA GLY A 429 0.79 10.74 2.47
C GLY A 429 0.82 9.49 3.36
N VAL A 430 -0.34 9.12 3.93
CA VAL A 430 -0.45 7.87 4.69
C VAL A 430 -0.72 6.73 3.73
N PHE A 431 0.29 5.89 3.47
CA PHE A 431 0.15 4.72 2.61
C PHE A 431 -0.17 3.44 3.39
N PHE A 432 0.04 3.43 4.70
CA PHE A 432 -0.25 2.29 5.56
C PHE A 432 -0.60 2.77 6.97
N SER A 433 -1.61 2.16 7.58
CA SER A 433 -1.89 2.26 9.01
C SER A 433 -1.82 0.89 9.65
N GLY A 434 -1.37 0.90 10.89
CA GLY A 434 -1.21 -0.33 11.63
C GLY A 434 -1.14 -0.05 13.11
N GLY A 435 -0.70 -1.09 13.80
CA GLY A 435 -0.67 -1.17 15.24
C GLY A 435 -1.09 -2.58 15.62
N THR A 436 -0.20 -3.27 16.32
CA THR A 436 -0.37 -4.67 16.73
C THR A 436 -1.58 -4.89 17.65
N VAL A 437 -2.25 -3.80 18.07
CA VAL A 437 -3.34 -3.77 19.04
C VAL A 437 -4.42 -2.73 18.74
N VAL A 438 -4.18 -1.80 17.82
CA VAL A 438 -5.14 -0.73 17.49
C VAL A 438 -4.88 -0.18 16.09
N ARG A 439 -5.92 -0.19 15.26
CA ARG A 439 -5.95 0.38 13.91
C ARG A 439 -5.94 1.92 13.95
N ASP A 440 -5.38 2.55 12.91
CA ASP A 440 -5.38 4.01 12.69
C ASP A 440 -4.69 4.81 13.82
N VAL A 441 -3.86 4.15 14.63
CA VAL A 441 -3.03 4.79 15.67
C VAL A 441 -1.62 5.05 15.16
N LEU A 442 -1.01 4.05 14.51
CA LEU A 442 0.28 4.17 13.87
C LEU A 442 0.09 4.32 12.38
N HIS A 443 0.77 5.31 11.80
CA HIS A 443 0.75 5.60 10.38
C HIS A 443 2.17 5.60 9.82
N TRP A 444 2.32 5.08 8.62
CA TRP A 444 3.55 5.17 7.86
C TRP A 444 3.41 6.19 6.74
N LYS A 445 4.43 7.05 6.64
CA LYS A 445 4.52 8.12 5.65
C LYS A 445 5.92 8.14 5.05
N SER A 446 6.03 8.46 3.77
CA SER A 446 7.30 8.53 3.05
C SER A 446 7.12 9.40 1.82
N ASP A 447 7.95 10.44 1.74
CA ASP A 447 8.04 11.29 0.57
C ASP A 447 8.47 10.46 -0.66
N ALA A 448 9.33 9.47 -0.47
CA ALA A 448 9.78 8.58 -1.54
C ALA A 448 8.68 7.64 -2.03
N VAL A 449 7.87 7.05 -1.14
CA VAL A 449 6.72 6.23 -1.56
C VAL A 449 5.70 7.07 -2.31
N THR A 450 5.33 8.25 -1.78
CA THR A 450 4.39 9.15 -2.47
C THR A 450 4.95 9.61 -3.82
N THR A 451 6.24 9.94 -3.91
CA THR A 451 6.90 10.33 -5.16
C THR A 451 6.95 9.17 -6.17
N ALA A 452 7.20 7.93 -5.72
CA ALA A 452 7.14 6.75 -6.59
C ALA A 452 5.72 6.53 -7.12
N LEU A 453 4.68 6.70 -6.31
CA LEU A 453 3.29 6.61 -6.76
C LEU A 453 2.92 7.70 -7.78
N VAL A 454 3.44 8.93 -7.61
CA VAL A 454 3.28 9.98 -8.63
C VAL A 454 4.03 9.61 -9.91
N LEU A 455 5.23 9.04 -9.81
CA LEU A 455 5.97 8.55 -10.98
C LEU A 455 5.20 7.49 -11.76
N GLU A 456 4.63 6.50 -11.08
CA GLU A 456 3.76 5.49 -11.71
C GLU A 456 2.61 6.14 -12.48
N LEU A 457 1.91 7.09 -11.85
CA LEU A 457 0.83 7.86 -12.45
C LEU A 457 1.30 8.62 -13.70
N LEU A 458 2.41 9.34 -13.61
CA LEU A 458 2.94 10.14 -14.71
C LEU A 458 3.38 9.27 -15.89
N VAL A 459 3.99 8.12 -15.62
CA VAL A 459 4.39 7.15 -16.65
C VAL A 459 3.16 6.53 -17.31
N ASN A 460 2.13 6.19 -16.54
CA ASN A 460 0.86 5.72 -17.11
C ASN A 460 0.18 6.81 -17.96
N LEU A 461 0.20 8.07 -17.52
CA LEU A 461 -0.29 9.19 -18.34
C LEU A 461 0.51 9.34 -19.64
N ARG A 462 1.84 9.29 -19.57
CA ARG A 462 2.71 9.34 -20.75
C ARG A 462 2.30 8.26 -21.76
N ASN A 463 2.14 7.02 -21.30
CA ASN A 463 1.71 5.90 -22.14
C ASN A 463 0.35 6.17 -22.80
N HIS A 464 -0.64 6.68 -22.04
CA HIS A 464 -1.94 7.07 -22.60
C HIS A 464 -1.84 8.19 -23.64
N LEU A 465 -1.00 9.20 -23.41
CA LEU A 465 -0.77 10.29 -24.36
C LEU A 465 -0.10 9.77 -25.63
N GLU A 466 0.96 8.97 -25.51
CA GLU A 466 1.70 8.40 -26.64
C GLU A 466 0.88 7.39 -27.45
N ASN A 467 -0.10 6.71 -26.84
CA ASN A 467 -1.02 5.85 -27.58
C ASN A 467 -2.12 6.64 -28.30
N LYS A 468 -2.59 7.74 -27.70
CA LYS A 468 -3.62 8.61 -28.29
C LYS A 468 -3.05 9.56 -29.36
N TYR A 469 -1.80 9.98 -29.19
CA TYR A 469 -1.05 10.91 -30.05
C TYR A 469 0.33 10.31 -30.37
N PRO A 470 0.42 9.40 -31.36
CA PRO A 470 1.65 8.67 -31.67
C PRO A 470 2.85 9.56 -32.03
N GLU A 471 2.62 10.79 -32.48
CA GLU A 471 3.66 11.79 -32.78
C GLU A 471 4.48 12.22 -31.55
N LEU A 472 4.07 11.86 -30.34
CA LEU A 472 4.77 12.17 -29.10
C LEU A 472 5.87 11.15 -28.75
N LYS A 473 5.98 10.04 -29.51
CA LYS A 473 7.02 9.02 -29.30
C LYS A 473 8.36 9.38 -29.94
N ASP A 474 8.35 10.29 -30.92
CA ASP A 474 9.50 10.80 -31.66
C ASP A 474 10.09 12.06 -30.99
#